data_AF-A0AAX4HAH1-F1
#
_entry.id   AF-A0AAX4HAH1-F1
#
_cell.length_a   1.000
_cell.length_b   1.000
_cell.length_c   1.000
_cell.angle_alpha   90.00
_cell.angle_beta   90.00
_cell.angle_gamma   90.00
#
_symmetry.space_group_name_H-M   'P 1'
#
loop_
_entity.id
_entity.type
_entity.pdbx_description
1 polymer ?
#
loop_
_entity_poly.entity_id
_entity_poly.type
_entity_poly.pdbx_seq_one_letter_code
_entity_poly.pdbx_strand_id
1 'polypeptide(L)' 'MAKLPLSVTLADIIHRTTVYGIIGFCLVGTGSIAFNIYMNSDFAKMNRDKLKFDKAEYDQARAEEKE' A
#
# COMPACT_ATOMS: atom_id res chain seq x y z
N MET A 1 0.08 -21.99 41.30
CA MET A 1 0.58 -21.65 39.95
C MET A 1 1.98 -21.10 40.10
N ALA A 2 3.00 -21.77 39.56
CA ALA A 2 4.38 -21.25 39.61
C ALA A 2 4.46 -19.96 38.79
N LYS A 3 5.00 -18.88 39.36
CA LYS A 3 5.28 -17.65 38.61
C LYS A 3 6.35 -17.97 37.56
N LEU A 4 6.06 -17.64 36.31
CA LEU A 4 7.05 -17.71 35.24
C LEU A 4 8.26 -16.82 35.59
N PRO A 5 9.48 -17.26 35.30
CA PRO A 5 10.66 -16.43 35.47
C PRO A 5 10.51 -15.12 34.70
N LEU A 6 11.02 -14.02 35.27
CA LEU A 6 10.97 -12.70 34.64
C LEU A 6 11.61 -12.69 33.24
N SER A 7 12.69 -13.45 33.05
CA SER A 7 13.36 -13.59 31.75
C SER A 7 12.45 -14.20 30.69
N VAL A 8 11.67 -15.22 31.03
CA VAL A 8 10.71 -15.87 30.12
C VAL A 8 9.57 -14.92 29.78
N THR A 9 9.08 -14.18 30.77
CA THR A 9 8.02 -13.18 30.58
C THR A 9 8.49 -12.04 29.66
N LEU A 10 9.72 -11.55 29.86
CA LEU A 10 10.29 -10.48 29.05
C LEU A 10 10.55 -10.94 27.61
N ALA A 11 11.09 -12.15 27.43
CA ALA A 11 11.30 -12.74 26.12
C ALA A 11 9.98 -12.91 25.34
N ASP A 12 8.91 -13.36 26.01
CA ASP A 12 7.58 -13.49 25.39
C ASP A 12 7.03 -12.11 24.96
N ILE A 13 7.17 -11.07 25.80
CA ILE A 13 6.75 -9.70 25.44
C ILE A 13 7.52 -9.19 24.23
N ILE A 14 8.85 -9.34 24.20
CA ILE A 14 9.69 -8.90 23.07
C ILE A 14 9.31 -9.65 21.80
N HIS A 15 9.13 -10.97 21.90
CA HIS A 15 8.77 -11.80 20.77
C HIS A 15 7.41 -11.38 20.19
N ARG A 16 6.38 -11.30 21.03
CA ARG A 16 5.04 -10.88 20.60
C ARG A 16 5.03 -9.50 19.99
N THR A 17 5.70 -8.54 20.63
CA THR A 17 5.78 -7.16 20.13
C THR A 17 6.44 -7.11 18.76
N THR A 18 7.54 -7.87 18.58
CA THR A 18 8.22 -7.97 17.29
C THR A 18 7.31 -8.57 16.21
N VAL A 19 6.65 -9.70 16.51
CA VAL A 19 5.75 -10.38 15.57
C VAL A 19 4.59 -9.47 15.19
N TYR A 20 3.93 -8.82 16.17
CA TYR A 20 2.84 -7.89 15.89
C TYR A 20 3.33 -6.64 15.13
N GLY A 21 4.55 -6.17 15.40
CA GLY A 21 5.17 -5.08 14.64
C GLY A 21 5.37 -5.45 13.17
N ILE A 22 5.88 -6.65 12.89
CA ILE A 22 6.05 -7.15 11.52
C ILE A 22 4.69 -7.28 10.82
N ILE A 23 3.70 -7.89 11.48
CA ILE A 23 2.35 -8.05 10.92
C ILE A 23 1.75 -6.67 10.61
N GLY A 24 1.83 -5.73 11.56
CA GLY A 24 1.34 -4.37 11.37
C GLY A 24 2.02 -3.66 10.20
N PHE A 25 3.35 -3.77 10.09
CA PHE A 25 4.11 -3.23 8.97
C PHE A 25 3.66 -3.80 7.62
N CYS A 26 3.51 -5.13 7.55
CA CYS A 26 3.02 -5.79 6.34
C CYS A 26 1.60 -5.34 5.97
N LEU A 27 0.68 -5.26 6.93
CA LEU A 27 -0.69 -4.83 6.69
C LEU A 27 -0.75 -3.38 6.18
N VAL A 28 0.04 -2.47 6.77
CA VAL A 28 0.13 -1.08 6.32
C VAL A 28 0.74 -1.00 4.92
N GLY A 29 1.81 -1.75 4.66
CA GLY A 29 2.45 -1.80 3.34
C GLY A 29 1.53 -2.33 2.25
N THR A 30 0.93 -3.50 2.46
CA THR A 30 -0.04 -4.10 1.54
C THR A 30 -1.27 -3.21 1.35
N GLY A 31 -1.79 -2.64 2.44
CA GLY A 31 -2.92 -1.70 2.39
C GLY A 31 -2.61 -0.46 1.57
N SER A 32 -1.42 0.12 1.72
CA SER A 32 -0.97 1.30 0.94
C SER A 32 -0.86 0.99 -0.56
N ILE A 33 -0.28 -0.16 -0.92
CA ILE A 33 -0.17 -0.59 -2.32
C ILE A 33 -1.56 -0.85 -2.89
N ALA A 34 -2.39 -1.62 -2.18
CA ALA A 34 -3.75 -1.93 -2.62
C ALA A 34 -4.62 -0.68 -2.76
N PHE A 35 -4.49 0.28 -1.83
CA PHE A 35 -5.18 1.56 -1.91
C PHE A 35 -4.74 2.38 -3.12
N ASN A 36 -3.42 2.47 -3.37
CA ASN A 36 -2.91 3.15 -4.56
C ASN A 36 -3.42 2.50 -5.85
N ILE A 37 -3.40 1.17 -5.95
CA ILE A 37 -3.94 0.46 -7.10
C ILE A 37 -5.43 0.75 -7.23
N TYR A 38 -6.20 0.61 -6.15
CA TYR A 38 -7.65 0.85 -6.18
C TYR A 38 -7.98 2.26 -6.65
N MET A 39 -7.35 3.27 -6.06
CA MET A 39 -7.56 4.68 -6.41
C MET A 39 -7.15 5.00 -7.85
N ASN A 40 -6.16 4.28 -8.38
CA ASN A 40 -5.76 4.44 -9.77
C ASN A 40 -6.52 3.52 -10.74
N SER A 41 -7.24 2.52 -10.25
CA SER A 41 -8.01 1.59 -11.08
C SER A 41 -9.34 2.19 -11.53
N ASP A 42 -9.86 1.69 -12.64
CA ASP A 42 -11.18 2.07 -13.18
C ASP A 42 -12.34 1.71 -12.25
N PHE A 43 -12.10 0.91 -11.20
CA PHE A 43 -13.09 0.56 -10.18
C PHE A 43 -13.39 1.72 -9.23
N ALA A 44 -12.37 2.46 -8.81
CA ALA A 44 -12.58 3.67 -8.04
C ALA A 44 -13.01 4.76 -9.02
N LYS A 45 -14.32 5.06 -9.05
CA LYS A 45 -14.97 6.06 -9.92
C LYS A 45 -14.31 7.47 -9.93
N MET A 46 -13.30 7.71 -9.08
CA MET A 46 -12.47 8.91 -9.03
C MET A 46 -11.53 9.08 -10.24
N ASN A 47 -11.15 8.01 -10.93
CA ASN A 47 -10.19 8.10 -12.05
C ASN A 47 -10.84 8.10 -13.44
N ARG A 48 -12.18 8.15 -13.52
CA ARG A 48 -12.92 8.07 -14.80
C ARG A 48 -12.58 9.16 -15.80
N ASP A 49 -11.98 10.27 -15.38
CA ASP A 49 -11.58 11.37 -16.25
C ASP A 49 -10.05 11.49 -16.39
N LYS A 50 -9.27 10.69 -15.64
CA LYS A 50 -7.79 10.63 -15.75
C LYS A 50 -7.28 9.54 -16.70
N LEU A 51 -8.07 8.47 -16.90
CA LEU A 51 -7.70 7.31 -17.73
C LEU A 51 -8.43 7.24 -19.08
N LYS A 52 -9.30 8.21 -19.38
CA LYS A 52 -9.88 8.31 -20.72
C LYS A 52 -8.80 8.79 -21.65
N PHE A 53 -8.36 7.90 -22.53
CA PHE A 53 -7.59 8.28 -23.71
C PHE A 53 -8.37 9.33 -24.50
N ASP A 54 -7.93 10.58 -24.45
CA ASP A 54 -8.39 11.63 -25.35
C ASP A 54 -7.50 11.60 -26.59
N LYS A 55 -8.10 11.27 -27.73
CA LYS A 55 -7.40 11.19 -29.01
C LYS A 55 -6.81 12.55 -29.41
N ALA A 56 -7.47 13.65 -29.04
CA ALA A 56 -6.96 14.99 -29.33
C ALA A 56 -5.69 15.32 -28.53
N GLU A 57 -5.65 14.92 -27.26
CA GLU A 57 -4.49 15.10 -26.38
C GLU A 57 -3.31 14.21 -26.80
N TYR A 58 -3.60 12.97 -27.24
CA TYR A 58 -2.60 12.08 -27.83
C TYR A 58 -2.01 12.61 -29.15
N ASP A 59 -2.85 13.11 -30.05
CA ASP A 59 -2.42 13.65 -31.33
C ASP A 59 -1.62 14.96 -31.16
N GLN A 60 -1.94 15.79 -30.15
CA GLN A 60 -1.15 16.97 -29.76
C GLN A 60 0.22 16.61 -29.18
N ALA A 61 0.29 15.71 -28.19
CA ALA A 61 1.57 15.29 -27.59
C ALA A 61 2.52 14.69 -28.63
N ARG A 62 1.98 13.94 -29.60
CA ARG A 62 2.77 13.35 -30.70
C ARG A 62 3.20 14.36 -31.77
N ALA A 63 2.54 15.51 -31.85
CA ALA A 63 2.96 16.60 -32.72
C ALA A 63 4.08 17.41 -32.07
N GLU A 64 4.01 17.65 -30.76
CA GLU A 64 5.08 18.30 -29.98
C GLU A 64 6.36 17.46 -29.93
N GLU A 65 6.27 16.12 -29.89
CA GLU A 65 7.44 15.22 -29.93
C GLU A 65 8.15 15.19 -31.31
N LYS A 66 7.56 15.83 -32.33
CA LYS A 66 8.08 15.89 -33.70
C LYS A 66 8.65 17.26 -34.10
N GLU A 67 8.54 18.28 -33.23
CA GLU A 67 9.34 19.52 -33.31
C GLU A 67 10.69 19.35 -32.60
#